data_AF-A0A0P9TRE0-F1
#
_entry.id   AF-A0A0P9TRE0-F1
#
_cell.length_a   1.000
_cell.length_b   1.000
_cell.length_c   1.000
_cell.angle_alpha   90.00
_cell.angle_beta   90.00
_cell.angle_gamma   90.00
#
_symmetry.space_group_name_H-M   'P 1'
#
loop_
_entity.id
_entity.type
_entity.pdbx_description
1 polymer ?
#
loop_
_entity_poly.entity_id
_entity_poly.type
_entity_poly.pdbx_seq_one_letter_code
_entity_poly.pdbx_strand_id
1 'polypeptide(L)'
;MRKTVMMIAVLALAGCDAGSSSAPARDKAQDAAVTAPVSTPQWFIQMNSREAVSDTSAWLLERSYAPVIVDIDGKQQLLIGPYESQAQAEEQRVLLQAKVSKSHRFAEPSVVQHARLR
;
A
#
# COMPACT_ATOMS: atom_id res chain seq x y z
N MET A 1 -31.00 20.37 -5.31
CA MET A 1 -30.18 21.54 -5.70
C MET A 1 -30.21 22.60 -4.61
N ARG A 2 -29.11 22.75 -3.85
CA ARG A 2 -28.73 23.99 -3.16
C ARG A 2 -27.20 24.04 -3.19
N LYS A 3 -26.71 25.21 -3.52
CA LYS A 3 -25.46 25.51 -4.20
C LYS A 3 -24.66 26.35 -3.21
N THR A 4 -23.59 25.79 -2.64
CA THR A 4 -22.64 26.55 -1.84
C THR A 4 -21.31 26.57 -2.58
N VAL A 5 -21.11 27.73 -3.20
CA VAL A 5 -19.90 28.17 -3.89
C VAL A 5 -18.98 28.83 -2.85
N MET A 6 -17.68 28.86 -3.17
CA MET A 6 -16.62 29.72 -2.62
C MET A 6 -15.90 29.19 -1.36
N MET A 7 -14.58 29.30 -1.20
CA MET A 7 -13.55 30.07 -1.90
C MET A 7 -12.17 29.40 -1.77
N ILE A 8 -11.32 29.67 -2.76
CA ILE A 8 -9.90 29.35 -2.85
C ILE A 8 -9.07 30.25 -1.94
N ALA A 9 -8.00 29.72 -1.34
CA ALA A 9 -6.83 30.49 -0.92
C ALA A 9 -5.56 29.74 -1.33
N VAL A 10 -4.97 30.18 -2.45
CA VAL A 10 -3.62 29.83 -2.88
C VAL A 10 -2.67 30.79 -2.21
N LEU A 11 -1.77 30.31 -1.35
CA LEU A 11 -0.56 31.04 -1.00
C LEU A 11 0.56 30.59 -1.95
N ALA A 12 0.77 31.39 -2.98
CA ALA A 12 1.98 31.36 -3.78
C ALA A 12 3.12 32.00 -2.99
N LEU A 13 4.11 31.20 -2.58
CA LEU A 13 5.37 31.72 -2.05
C LEU A 13 6.27 32.06 -3.25
N ALA A 14 6.17 33.30 -3.72
CA ALA A 14 7.14 33.88 -4.63
C ALA A 14 8.44 34.16 -3.85
N GLY A 15 9.38 33.23 -3.93
CA GLY A 15 10.79 33.48 -3.59
C GLY A 15 11.51 34.00 -4.82
N CYS A 16 11.82 35.28 -4.81
CA CYS A 16 12.68 35.97 -5.76
C CYS A 16 14.12 35.88 -5.24
N ASP A 17 15.02 35.26 -6.00
CA ASP A 17 16.46 35.59 -5.94
C ASP A 17 17.03 35.54 -7.36
N ALA A 18 17.65 36.65 -7.75
CA ALA A 18 18.16 36.92 -9.08
C ALA A 18 19.68 36.78 -9.10
N GLY A 19 20.23 36.03 -10.06
CA GLY A 19 21.69 35.88 -10.19
C GLY A 19 22.16 35.25 -11.51
N SER A 20 22.32 36.09 -12.53
CA SER A 20 23.22 36.05 -13.71
C SER A 20 23.79 34.74 -14.32
N SER A 21 23.50 34.62 -15.62
CA SER A 21 24.42 34.46 -16.77
C SER A 21 25.00 33.09 -17.19
N SER A 22 24.49 32.64 -18.35
CA SER A 22 25.17 32.09 -19.55
C SER A 22 26.03 30.82 -19.49
N ALA A 23 25.51 29.73 -20.07
CA ALA A 23 26.02 29.07 -21.30
C ALA A 23 25.20 27.78 -21.64
N PRO A 24 25.01 27.43 -22.92
CA PRO A 24 24.26 26.24 -23.32
C PRO A 24 25.21 25.03 -23.46
N ALA A 25 24.90 23.93 -22.78
CA ALA A 25 25.56 22.64 -23.01
C ALA A 25 24.50 21.54 -23.13
N ARG A 26 24.31 21.16 -24.39
CA ARG A 26 23.73 19.93 -24.92
C ARG A 26 23.92 18.73 -23.98
N ASP A 27 22.83 18.16 -23.48
CA ASP A 27 22.79 16.73 -23.16
C ASP A 27 21.35 16.21 -23.24
N LYS A 28 21.01 15.70 -24.43
CA LYS A 28 20.38 14.40 -24.62
C LYS A 28 19.39 14.00 -23.50
N ALA A 29 18.22 14.64 -23.47
CA ALA A 29 17.05 14.02 -22.86
C ALA A 29 16.61 12.87 -23.78
N GLN A 30 17.26 11.73 -23.58
CA GLN A 30 16.72 10.44 -23.96
C GLN A 30 15.28 10.42 -23.49
N ASP A 31 14.39 10.11 -24.43
CA ASP A 31 13.09 9.51 -24.21
C ASP A 31 13.19 8.57 -23.01
N ALA A 32 12.84 9.09 -21.83
CA ALA A 32 12.56 8.27 -20.68
C ALA A 32 11.24 7.63 -21.03
N ALA A 33 11.32 6.50 -21.72
CA ALA A 33 10.25 5.54 -21.83
C ALA A 33 9.62 5.48 -20.44
N VAL A 34 8.44 6.06 -20.32
CA VAL A 34 7.59 5.89 -19.16
C VAL A 34 7.26 4.41 -19.19
N THR A 35 8.09 3.61 -18.54
CA THR A 35 7.77 2.23 -18.22
C THR A 35 6.56 2.33 -17.32
N ALA A 36 5.37 2.27 -17.93
CA ALA A 36 4.15 2.05 -17.21
C ALA A 36 4.42 0.87 -16.28
N PRO A 37 4.13 0.97 -14.97
CA PRO A 37 4.39 -0.13 -14.06
C PRO A 37 3.60 -1.32 -14.61
N VAL A 38 4.33 -2.32 -15.11
CA VAL A 38 3.77 -3.63 -15.40
C VAL A 38 3.12 -4.08 -14.11
N SER A 39 1.79 -4.15 -14.12
CA SER A 39 0.97 -4.59 -12.99
C SER A 39 1.20 -6.09 -12.87
N THR A 40 2.36 -6.48 -12.37
CA THR A 40 2.61 -7.88 -12.04
C THR A 40 1.64 -8.26 -10.93
N PRO A 41 0.96 -9.41 -11.05
CA PRO A 41 0.05 -9.84 -10.02
C PRO A 41 0.82 -9.98 -8.70
N GLN A 42 0.40 -9.24 -7.68
CA GLN A 42 1.02 -9.28 -6.36
C GLN A 42 0.25 -10.21 -5.45
N TRP A 43 0.97 -11.03 -4.69
CA TRP A 43 0.39 -11.97 -3.75
C TRP A 43 0.37 -11.37 -2.35
N PHE A 44 -0.73 -11.55 -1.64
CA PHE A 44 -0.89 -11.06 -0.29
C PHE A 44 -1.47 -12.17 0.58
N ILE A 45 -1.27 -12.04 1.88
CA ILE A 45 -1.99 -12.84 2.87
C ILE A 45 -3.07 -11.96 3.45
N GLN A 46 -4.32 -12.33 3.20
CA GLN A 46 -5.48 -11.70 3.80
C GLN A 46 -5.75 -12.30 5.17
N MET A 47 -5.92 -11.43 6.16
CA MET A 47 -6.31 -11.81 7.51
C MET A 47 -7.83 -11.77 7.64
N ASN A 48 -8.48 -12.91 7.40
CA ASN A 48 -9.92 -13.05 7.62
C ASN A 48 -10.17 -13.27 9.11
N SER A 49 -10.37 -12.19 9.86
CA SER A 49 -10.69 -12.26 11.29
C SER A 49 -12.10 -11.79 11.58
N ARG A 50 -12.71 -12.36 12.63
CA ARG A 50 -13.96 -11.84 13.22
C ARG A 50 -13.71 -10.73 14.24
N GLU A 51 -12.44 -10.49 14.57
CA GLU A 51 -12.00 -9.47 15.51
C GLU A 51 -11.93 -8.10 14.84
N ALA A 52 -11.83 -7.04 15.63
CA ALA A 52 -11.64 -5.70 15.08
C ALA A 52 -10.33 -5.63 14.28
N VAL A 53 -10.35 -4.89 13.16
CA VAL A 53 -9.17 -4.64 12.33
C VAL A 53 -8.05 -4.01 13.17
N SER A 54 -8.37 -3.07 14.06
CA SER A 54 -7.39 -2.45 14.96
C SER A 54 -6.69 -3.46 15.87
N ASP A 55 -7.44 -4.40 16.47
CA ASP A 55 -6.87 -5.41 17.38
C ASP A 55 -5.97 -6.40 16.63
N THR A 56 -6.44 -6.87 15.46
CA THR A 56 -5.66 -7.77 14.61
C THR A 56 -4.38 -7.08 14.11
N SER A 57 -4.48 -5.80 13.73
CA SER A 57 -3.33 -5.01 13.26
C SER A 57 -2.28 -4.80 14.36
N ALA A 58 -2.70 -4.50 15.60
CA ALA A 58 -1.80 -4.36 16.74
C ALA A 58 -1.01 -5.66 16.97
N TRP A 59 -1.72 -6.80 16.99
CA TRP A 59 -1.10 -8.10 17.19
C TRP A 59 -0.12 -8.53 16.10
N LEU A 60 -0.41 -8.14 14.85
CA LEU A 60 0.50 -8.34 13.72
C LEU A 60 1.78 -7.50 13.88
N LEU A 61 1.65 -6.23 14.24
CA LEU A 61 2.77 -5.32 14.47
C LEU A 61 3.65 -5.79 15.62
N GLU A 62 3.07 -6.26 16.72
CA GLU A 62 3.80 -6.89 17.85
C GLU A 62 4.63 -8.11 17.43
N ARG A 63 4.24 -8.78 16.33
CA ARG A 63 4.92 -9.96 15.77
C ARG A 63 5.79 -9.63 14.56
N SER A 64 6.05 -8.34 14.35
CA SER A 64 6.86 -7.81 13.24
C SER A 64 6.28 -8.10 11.85
N TYR A 65 4.96 -8.26 11.75
CA TYR A 65 4.27 -8.17 10.47
C TYR A 65 3.82 -6.74 10.25
N ALA A 66 4.06 -6.20 9.05
CA ALA A 66 3.59 -4.89 8.64
C ALA A 66 2.33 -5.05 7.78
N PRO A 67 1.12 -5.05 8.37
CA PRO A 67 -0.09 -5.17 7.60
C PRO A 67 -0.47 -3.84 6.93
N VAL A 68 -1.16 -3.94 5.80
CA VAL A 68 -1.85 -2.82 5.16
C VAL A 68 -3.36 -3.03 5.28
N ILE A 69 -4.08 -1.96 5.60
CA ILE A 69 -5.53 -1.97 5.66
C ILE A 69 -6.05 -1.47 4.31
N VAL A 70 -6.93 -2.25 3.70
CA VAL A 70 -7.57 -1.91 2.43
C VAL A 70 -9.07 -2.12 2.54
N ASP A 71 -9.84 -1.38 1.76
CA ASP A 71 -11.27 -1.66 1.61
C ASP A 71 -11.46 -2.67 0.47
N ILE A 72 -12.07 -3.81 0.79
CA ILE A 72 -12.47 -4.84 -0.18
C ILE A 72 -13.95 -5.10 0.04
N ASP A 73 -14.77 -4.82 -0.98
CA ASP A 73 -16.22 -5.02 -0.93
C ASP A 73 -16.91 -4.24 0.21
N GLY A 74 -16.44 -3.02 0.50
CA GLY A 74 -16.97 -2.18 1.59
C GLY A 74 -16.61 -2.69 3.00
N LYS A 75 -15.66 -3.60 3.10
CA LYS A 75 -15.12 -4.13 4.36
C LYS A 75 -13.63 -3.83 4.44
N GLN A 76 -13.21 -3.32 5.59
CA GLN A 76 -11.80 -3.21 5.90
C GLN A 76 -11.18 -4.60 6.03
N GLN A 77 -10.12 -4.84 5.28
CA GLN A 77 -9.35 -6.08 5.26
C GLN A 77 -7.89 -5.76 5.55
N LEU A 78 -7.25 -6.66 6.31
CA LEU A 78 -5.83 -6.61 6.59
C LEU A 78 -5.11 -7.52 5.62
N LEU A 79 -4.15 -6.95 4.88
CA LEU A 79 -3.28 -7.69 3.98
C LEU A 79 -1.84 -7.63 4.48
N ILE A 80 -1.07 -8.69 4.24
CA ILE A 80 0.36 -8.77 4.52
C ILE A 80 1.06 -9.11 3.21
N GLY A 81 2.16 -8.41 2.91
CA GLY A 81 2.86 -8.49 1.63
C GLY A 81 3.16 -7.09 1.09
N PRO A 82 3.41 -6.92 -0.22
CA PRO A 82 3.26 -7.90 -1.30
C PRO A 82 4.38 -8.96 -1.34
N TYR A 83 4.02 -10.18 -1.73
CA TYR A 83 4.92 -11.30 -2.03
C TYR A 83 5.07 -11.48 -3.54
N GLU A 84 6.25 -11.90 -3.98
CA GLU A 84 6.59 -12.03 -5.41
C GLU A 84 5.95 -13.26 -6.06
N SER A 85 5.55 -14.26 -5.28
CA SER A 85 5.01 -15.53 -5.76
C SER A 85 4.04 -16.14 -4.76
N GLN A 86 3.08 -16.93 -5.27
CA GLN A 86 2.11 -17.64 -4.46
C GLN A 86 2.78 -18.54 -3.43
N ALA A 87 3.80 -19.30 -3.83
CA ALA A 87 4.54 -20.19 -2.94
C ALA A 87 5.14 -19.44 -1.73
N GLN A 88 5.76 -18.29 -1.96
CA GLN A 88 6.32 -17.45 -0.89
C GLN A 88 5.22 -16.96 0.06
N ALA A 89 4.07 -16.52 -0.49
CA ALA A 89 2.93 -16.12 0.32
C ALA A 89 2.35 -17.29 1.13
N GLU A 90 2.29 -18.50 0.56
CA GLU A 90 1.80 -19.71 1.23
C GLU A 90 2.71 -20.14 2.38
N GLU A 91 4.03 -20.13 2.19
CA GLU A 91 5.00 -20.40 3.25
C GLU A 91 4.81 -19.44 4.42
N GLN A 92 4.71 -18.14 4.13
CA GLN A 92 4.48 -17.11 5.15
C GLN A 92 3.10 -17.25 5.80
N ARG A 93 2.07 -17.64 5.05
CA ARG A 93 0.72 -17.92 5.57
C ARG A 93 0.69 -19.11 6.52
N VAL A 94 1.45 -20.18 6.26
CA VAL A 94 1.57 -21.33 7.18
C VAL A 94 2.24 -20.91 8.48
N LEU A 95 3.35 -20.15 8.41
CA LEU A 95 4.03 -19.61 9.59
C LEU A 95 3.13 -18.69 10.40
N LEU A 96 2.37 -17.83 9.72
CA LEU A 96 1.40 -16.94 10.34
C LEU A 96 0.25 -17.72 10.99
N GLN A 97 -0.31 -18.71 10.30
CA GLN A 97 -1.36 -19.58 10.82
C GLN A 97 -0.94 -20.26 12.12
N ALA A 98 0.29 -20.78 12.19
CA ALA A 98 0.80 -21.40 13.41
C ALA A 98 0.83 -20.40 14.58
N LYS A 99 1.22 -19.14 14.34
CA LYS A 99 1.22 -18.06 15.35
C LYS A 99 -0.20 -17.67 15.78
N VAL A 100 -1.13 -17.61 14.83
CA VAL A 100 -2.55 -17.32 15.05
C VAL A 100 -3.17 -18.41 15.94
N SER A 101 -2.99 -19.68 15.57
CA SER A 101 -3.48 -20.84 16.33
C SER A 101 -2.88 -20.88 17.73
N LYS A 102 -1.56 -20.64 17.87
CA LYS A 102 -0.88 -20.57 19.17
C LYS A 102 -1.42 -19.44 20.06
N SER A 103 -1.91 -18.37 19.45
CA SER A 103 -2.48 -17.22 20.17
C SER A 103 -4.00 -17.36 20.38
N HIS A 104 -4.60 -18.49 20.00
CA HIS A 104 -6.05 -18.76 20.06
C HIS A 104 -6.92 -17.65 19.42
N ARG A 105 -6.43 -17.03 18.35
CA ARG A 105 -7.15 -15.96 17.66
C ARG A 105 -8.14 -16.52 16.64
N PHE A 106 -9.24 -15.80 16.44
CA PHE A 106 -10.30 -16.16 15.50
C PHE A 106 -10.03 -15.59 14.12
N ALA A 107 -8.87 -15.94 13.56
CA ALA A 107 -8.41 -15.43 12.29
C ALA A 107 -7.94 -16.54 11.35
N GLU A 108 -8.27 -16.42 10.08
CA GLU A 108 -8.03 -17.43 9.05
C GLU A 108 -7.21 -16.79 7.92
N PRO A 109 -5.86 -16.80 8.01
CA PRO A 109 -5.01 -16.26 6.97
C PRO A 109 -5.15 -17.04 5.66
N SER A 110 -5.49 -16.34 4.57
CA SER A 110 -5.63 -16.89 3.22
C SER A 110 -4.74 -16.14 2.23
N VAL A 111 -4.16 -16.86 1.28
CA VAL A 111 -3.39 -16.23 0.19
C VAL A 111 -4.36 -15.72 -0.88
N VAL A 112 -4.18 -14.47 -1.27
CA VAL A 112 -4.98 -13.78 -2.28
C VAL A 112 -4.09 -13.03 -3.26
N GLN A 113 -4.58 -12.86 -4.49
CA GLN A 113 -3.89 -12.11 -5.52
C GLN A 113 -4.58 -10.76 -5.72
N HIS A 114 -3.83 -9.66 -5.67
CA HIS A 114 -4.33 -8.33 -5.98
C HIS A 114 -3.48 -7.68 -7.08
N ALA A 115 -4.15 -7.14 -8.11
CA ALA A 115 -3.47 -6.47 -9.23
C ALA A 115 -2.98 -5.06 -8.87
N ARG A 116 -3.71 -4.36 -8.00
CA ARG A 116 -3.32 -3.16 -7.26
C ARG A 116 -4.20 -2.99 -6.03
N LEU A 117 -3.61 -2.61 -4.92
CA LEU A 117 -4.34 -2.05 -3.78
C LEU A 117 -4.60 -0.56 -4.12
N ARG A 118 -5.86 -0.15 -4.19
CA ARG A 118 -6.24 1.27 -4.38
C ARG A 118 -6.72 1.86 -3.08
#